data_AF-A0A7U6QII3-F1
#
_entry.id   AF-A0A7U6QII3-F1
#
_cell.length_a   1.000
_cell.length_b   1.000
_cell.length_c   1.000
_cell.angle_alpha   90.00
_cell.angle_beta   90.00
_cell.angle_gamma   90.00
#
_symmetry.space_group_name_H-M   'P 1'
#
loop_
_entity.id
_entity.type
_entity.pdbx_description
1 polymer ?
#
loop_
_entity_poly.entity_id
_entity_poly.type
_entity_poly.pdbx_seq_one_letter_code
_entity_poly.pdbx_strand_id
1 'polypeptide(L)'
;MKQKLKSTHKQYKKKNGKQLYKQFDQVKEREKEIEKKSYLEALSNTLNIPGDVVAGAPLLMATGKHQINLENYKSIIEYNGNLIKIQTKMCKICIEGKNLNIDYFTDEEMRISGIIHSIHYI
;
A
#
# COMPACT_ATOMS: atom_id res chain seq x y z
N MET A 1 -7.49 -51.90 11.26
CA MET A 1 -7.19 -50.46 11.16
C MET A 1 -6.81 -49.92 12.54
N LYS A 2 -5.57 -49.46 12.77
CA LYS A 2 -5.15 -48.81 14.04
C LYS A 2 -4.98 -47.30 13.80
N GLN A 3 -5.86 -46.47 14.35
CA GLN A 3 -5.69 -45.01 14.37
C GLN A 3 -4.59 -44.65 15.39
N LYS A 4 -3.51 -43.99 14.94
CA LYS A 4 -2.43 -43.52 15.82
C LYS A 4 -2.90 -42.27 16.59
N LEU A 5 -3.11 -42.39 17.91
CA LEU A 5 -3.26 -41.25 18.80
C LEU A 5 -1.99 -40.39 18.77
N LYS A 6 -2.10 -39.13 18.34
CA LYS A 6 -0.98 -38.18 18.37
C LYS A 6 -0.80 -37.66 19.80
N SER A 7 0.42 -37.76 20.33
CA SER A 7 0.82 -37.21 21.63
C SER A 7 0.43 -35.73 21.79
N THR A 8 -0.12 -35.38 22.95
CA THR A 8 -0.57 -34.05 23.39
C THR A 8 0.52 -32.97 23.21
N HIS A 9 1.80 -33.33 23.34
CA HIS A 9 2.94 -32.43 23.11
C HIS A 9 3.08 -31.99 21.63
N LYS A 10 2.77 -32.86 20.67
CA LYS A 10 2.77 -32.50 19.24
C LYS A 10 1.61 -31.57 18.88
N GLN A 11 0.48 -31.66 19.59
CA GLN A 11 -0.65 -30.74 19.42
C GLN A 11 -0.34 -29.36 20.01
N TYR A 12 0.30 -29.31 21.18
CA TYR A 12 0.71 -28.05 21.83
C TYR A 12 1.74 -27.26 21.00
N LYS A 13 2.77 -27.91 20.45
CA LYS A 13 3.72 -27.26 19.51
C LYS A 13 3.03 -26.69 18.26
N LYS A 14 1.95 -27.33 17.78
CA LYS A 14 1.20 -26.91 16.59
C LYS A 14 0.22 -25.76 16.86
N LYS A 15 -0.36 -25.69 18.07
CA LYS A 15 -1.35 -24.68 18.47
C LYS A 15 -0.71 -23.37 18.96
N ASN A 16 0.35 -23.46 19.78
CA ASN A 16 0.97 -22.28 20.41
C ASN A 16 2.19 -21.75 19.64
N GLY A 17 2.85 -22.57 18.81
CA GLY A 17 4.01 -22.13 18.02
C GLY A 17 3.66 -21.02 17.02
N LYS A 18 2.48 -21.09 16.37
CA LYS A 18 2.07 -20.10 15.37
C LYS A 18 1.93 -18.68 15.92
N GLN A 19 1.59 -18.52 17.19
CA GLN A 19 1.36 -17.21 17.80
C GLN A 19 2.69 -16.55 18.20
N LEU A 20 3.62 -17.36 18.72
CA LEU A 20 4.96 -16.92 19.09
C LEU A 20 5.81 -16.56 17.85
N TYR A 21 5.81 -17.41 16.80
CA TYR A 21 6.52 -17.09 15.54
C TYR A 21 5.96 -15.84 14.86
N LYS A 22 4.64 -15.63 14.88
CA LYS A 22 4.02 -14.38 14.39
C LYS A 22 4.51 -13.13 15.11
N GLN A 23 4.70 -13.19 16.43
CA GLN A 23 5.27 -12.06 17.19
C GLN A 23 6.72 -11.79 16.78
N PHE A 24 7.54 -12.83 16.62
CA PHE A 24 8.92 -12.65 16.17
C PHE A 24 9.03 -12.09 14.74
N ASP A 25 8.15 -12.53 13.83
CA ASP A 25 8.09 -12.00 12.46
C ASP A 25 7.66 -10.52 12.47
N GLN A 26 6.66 -10.15 13.28
CA GLN A 26 6.23 -8.75 13.45
C GLN A 26 7.31 -7.85 14.05
N VAL A 27 8.10 -8.35 15.01
CA VAL A 27 9.23 -7.61 15.60
C VAL A 27 10.31 -7.36 14.53
N LYS A 28 10.67 -8.40 13.76
CA LYS A 28 11.63 -8.26 12.65
C LYS A 28 11.18 -7.31 11.55
N GLU A 29 9.90 -7.32 11.19
CA GLU A 29 9.36 -6.38 10.20
C GLU A 29 9.38 -4.94 10.72
N ARG A 30 9.04 -4.73 12.00
CA ARG A 30 9.15 -3.39 12.63
C ARG A 30 10.60 -2.91 12.72
N GLU A 31 11.54 -3.77 13.10
CA GLU A 31 12.97 -3.41 13.15
C GLU A 31 13.46 -2.97 11.77
N LYS A 32 13.12 -3.72 10.71
CA LYS A 32 13.43 -3.34 9.32
C LYS A 32 12.77 -2.03 8.90
N GLU A 33 11.53 -1.77 9.30
CA GLU A 33 10.86 -0.50 9.01
C GLU A 33 11.52 0.68 9.74
N ILE A 34 11.92 0.50 11.00
CA ILE A 34 12.64 1.52 11.79
C ILE A 34 14.00 1.82 11.17
N GLU A 35 14.74 0.77 10.81
CA GLU A 35 16.06 0.88 10.17
C GLU A 35 15.96 1.54 8.79
N LYS A 36 14.94 1.18 8.01
CA LYS A 36 14.63 1.83 6.73
C LYS A 36 14.26 3.31 6.91
N LYS A 37 13.41 3.66 7.88
CA LYS A 37 13.05 5.06 8.18
C LYS A 37 14.28 5.87 8.58
N SER A 38 15.11 5.34 9.48
CA SER A 38 16.36 5.97 9.92
C SER A 38 17.34 6.19 8.75
N TYR A 39 17.50 5.21 7.87
CA TYR A 39 18.34 5.33 6.68
C TYR A 39 17.82 6.40 5.70
N LEU A 40 16.50 6.43 5.48
CA LEU A 40 15.84 7.43 4.64
C LEU A 40 15.97 8.85 5.21
N GLU A 41 15.86 9.01 6.53
CA GLU A 41 16.12 10.27 7.24
C GLU A 41 17.59 10.71 7.09
N ALA A 42 18.54 9.78 7.22
CA ALA A 42 19.97 10.06 7.02
C ALA A 42 20.30 10.47 5.56
N LEU A 43 19.65 9.85 4.57
CA LEU A 43 19.79 10.23 3.16
C LEU A 43 19.15 11.59 2.86
N SER A 44 17.97 11.87 3.42
CA SER A 44 17.30 13.17 3.31
C SER A 44 18.22 14.31 3.77
N ASN A 45 18.88 14.14 4.93
CA ASN A 45 19.79 15.14 5.51
C ASN A 45 21.09 15.32 4.71
N THR A 46 21.58 14.28 4.02
CA THR A 46 22.81 14.36 3.22
C THR A 46 22.57 14.88 1.80
N LEU A 47 21.37 14.63 1.24
CA LEU A 47 21.03 14.98 -0.13
C LEU A 47 20.08 16.19 -0.26
N ASN A 48 19.66 16.82 0.85
CA ASN A 48 18.63 17.88 0.89
C ASN A 48 17.34 17.50 0.14
N ILE A 49 17.00 16.21 0.13
CA ILE A 49 15.80 15.72 -0.57
C ILE A 49 14.59 15.90 0.37
N PRO A 50 13.48 16.50 -0.09
CA PRO A 50 12.27 16.63 0.72
C PRO A 50 11.77 15.27 1.25
N GLY A 51 11.41 15.21 2.53
CA GLY A 51 11.08 13.95 3.21
C GLY A 51 9.87 13.19 2.63
N ASP A 52 8.96 13.90 1.95
CA ASP A 52 7.81 13.36 1.22
C ASP A 52 8.21 12.59 -0.05
N VAL A 53 9.23 13.06 -0.76
CA VAL A 53 9.84 12.33 -1.90
C VAL A 53 10.45 11.03 -1.40
N VAL A 54 11.20 11.10 -0.31
CA VAL A 54 11.84 9.93 0.31
C VAL A 54 10.79 8.94 0.86
N ALA A 55 9.68 9.44 1.39
CA ALA A 55 8.56 8.61 1.87
C ALA A 55 7.71 7.99 0.74
N GLY A 56 7.90 8.43 -0.51
CA GLY A 56 7.09 8.01 -1.65
C GLY A 56 5.63 8.46 -1.49
N ALA A 57 5.43 9.74 -1.16
CA ALA A 57 4.11 10.35 -1.11
C ALA A 57 3.40 10.23 -2.47
N PRO A 58 2.07 10.03 -2.49
CA PRO A 58 1.33 9.94 -3.75
C PRO A 58 1.38 11.26 -4.51
N LEU A 59 1.82 11.22 -5.76
CA LEU A 59 1.82 12.37 -6.65
C LEU A 59 0.63 12.25 -7.60
N LEU A 60 -0.23 13.27 -7.59
CA LEU A 60 -1.39 13.34 -8.46
C LEU A 60 -1.25 14.55 -9.37
N MET A 61 -1.26 14.31 -10.68
CA MET A 61 -1.25 15.34 -11.71
C MET A 61 -2.55 15.27 -12.51
N ALA A 62 -3.35 16.34 -12.48
CA ALA A 62 -4.58 16.43 -13.25
C ALA A 62 -4.41 17.36 -14.46
N THR A 63 -4.72 16.86 -15.66
CA THR A 63 -4.72 17.64 -16.89
C THR A 63 -6.16 18.00 -17.25
N GLY A 64 -6.58 19.20 -16.84
CA GLY A 64 -7.98 19.59 -16.89
C GLY A 64 -8.85 18.64 -16.08
N LYS A 65 -10.11 18.47 -16.50
CA LYS A 65 -11.07 17.57 -15.84
C LYS A 65 -11.16 16.18 -16.47
N HIS A 66 -10.27 15.83 -17.40
CA HIS A 66 -10.42 14.61 -18.20
C HIS A 66 -9.33 13.57 -18.00
N GLN A 67 -8.24 13.93 -17.33
CA GLN A 67 -7.11 13.04 -17.16
C GLN A 67 -6.46 13.27 -15.80
N ILE A 68 -6.13 12.18 -15.11
CA ILE A 68 -5.28 12.15 -13.92
C ILE A 68 -4.16 11.15 -14.17
N ASN A 69 -2.93 11.54 -13.84
CA ASN A 69 -1.82 10.63 -13.62
C ASN A 69 -1.59 10.54 -12.12
N LEU A 70 -1.49 9.32 -11.59
CA LEU A 70 -1.21 9.05 -10.18
C LEU A 70 0.00 8.16 -10.05
N GLU A 71 0.98 8.60 -9.27
CA GLU A 71 2.19 7.84 -8.93
C GLU A 71 2.17 7.39 -7.46
N ASN A 72 3.05 6.45 -7.11
CA ASN A 72 3.26 5.96 -5.74
C ASN A 72 2.00 5.36 -5.09
N TYR A 73 1.17 4.70 -5.89
CA TYR A 73 0.05 3.91 -5.40
C TYR A 73 0.48 2.50 -5.01
N LYS A 74 -0.35 1.82 -4.20
CA LYS A 74 -0.15 0.43 -3.76
C LYS A 74 -1.11 -0.52 -4.46
N SER A 75 -2.39 -0.15 -4.49
CA SER A 75 -3.43 -0.99 -5.09
C SER A 75 -4.68 -0.19 -5.41
N ILE A 76 -5.46 -0.70 -6.36
CA ILE A 76 -6.83 -0.24 -6.64
C ILE A 76 -7.75 -0.97 -5.65
N ILE A 77 -8.56 -0.20 -4.90
CA ILE A 77 -9.53 -0.72 -3.92
C ILE A 77 -10.88 -0.93 -4.58
N GLU A 78 -11.31 0.05 -5.39
CA GLU A 78 -12.61 0.07 -6.05
C GLU A 78 -12.47 0.75 -7.41
N TYR A 79 -13.11 0.19 -8.43
CA TYR A 79 -13.12 0.75 -9.76
C TYR A 79 -14.46 0.50 -10.44
N ASN A 80 -15.14 1.59 -10.79
CA ASN A 80 -16.27 1.60 -11.70
C ASN A 80 -16.28 2.92 -12.49
N GLY A 81 -17.22 3.07 -13.43
CA GLY A 81 -17.30 4.26 -14.28
C GLY A 81 -17.58 5.58 -13.55
N ASN A 82 -17.90 5.58 -12.26
CA ASN A 82 -18.22 6.77 -11.48
C ASN A 82 -17.27 7.01 -10.31
N LEU A 83 -16.52 6.00 -9.90
CA LEU A 83 -15.68 6.01 -8.70
C LEU A 83 -14.43 5.16 -8.90
N ILE A 84 -13.27 5.75 -8.62
CA ILE A 84 -11.99 5.06 -8.49
C ILE A 84 -11.43 5.33 -7.09
N LYS A 85 -11.21 4.28 -6.30
CA LYS A 85 -10.63 4.37 -4.96
C LYS A 85 -9.31 3.62 -4.93
N ILE A 86 -8.26 4.29 -4.47
CA ILE A 86 -6.87 3.85 -4.59
C ILE A 86 -6.20 3.89 -3.22
N GLN A 87 -5.49 2.82 -2.87
CA GLN A 87 -4.62 2.76 -1.71
C GLN A 87 -3.25 3.29 -2.10
N THR A 88 -2.70 4.23 -1.33
CA THR A 88 -1.31 4.69 -1.45
C THR A 88 -0.50 4.22 -0.23
N LYS A 89 0.78 4.60 -0.14
CA LYS A 89 1.58 4.33 1.07
C LYS A 89 1.07 5.06 2.31
N MET A 90 0.47 6.25 2.14
CA MET A 90 0.15 7.15 3.26
C MET A 90 -1.35 7.25 3.54
N CYS A 91 -2.19 7.19 2.51
CA CYS A 91 -3.63 7.46 2.59
C CYS A 91 -4.38 6.72 1.49
N LYS A 92 -5.71 6.91 1.43
CA LYS A 92 -6.49 6.53 0.27
C LYS A 92 -6.82 7.77 -0.55
N ILE A 93 -6.83 7.62 -1.87
CA ILE A 93 -7.29 8.65 -2.79
C ILE A 93 -8.55 8.14 -3.45
N CYS A 94 -9.52 9.03 -3.60
CA CYS A 94 -10.82 8.70 -4.13
C CYS A 94 -11.21 9.73 -5.19
N ILE A 95 -11.49 9.25 -6.39
CA ILE A 95 -11.75 10.05 -7.58
C ILE A 95 -13.17 9.73 -8.01
N GLU A 96 -14.03 10.75 -8.02
CA GLU A 96 -15.42 10.63 -8.43
C GLU A 96 -15.66 11.35 -9.75
N GLY A 97 -16.54 10.80 -10.58
CA GLY A 97 -16.73 11.29 -11.92
C GLY A 97 -17.82 10.57 -12.72
N LYS A 98 -17.69 10.65 -14.04
CA LYS A 98 -18.47 9.90 -15.03
C LYS A 98 -17.53 9.34 -16.09
N ASN A 99 -17.85 8.15 -16.59
CA ASN A 99 -17.05 7.41 -17.56
C ASN A 99 -15.56 7.35 -17.17
N LEU A 100 -15.29 7.17 -15.88
CA LEU A 100 -13.94 6.97 -15.38
C LEU A 100 -13.37 5.67 -15.94
N ASN A 101 -12.17 5.74 -16.48
CA ASN A 101 -11.44 4.61 -17.03
C ASN A 101 -9.99 4.64 -16.57
N ILE A 102 -9.43 3.49 -16.20
CA ILE A 102 -7.98 3.35 -16.01
C ILE A 102 -7.39 2.97 -17.37
N ASP A 103 -6.73 3.93 -18.02
CA ASP A 103 -6.13 3.73 -19.36
C ASP A 103 -4.98 2.72 -19.30
N TYR A 104 -4.14 2.85 -18.27
CA TYR A 104 -3.06 1.92 -17.95
C TYR A 104 -2.68 2.04 -16.47
N PHE A 105 -2.03 1.00 -15.96
CA PHE A 105 -1.43 1.00 -14.63
C PHE A 105 -0.18 0.12 -14.61
N THR A 106 0.88 0.59 -13.95
CA THR A 106 2.15 -0.10 -13.71
C THR A 106 2.45 -0.06 -12.21
N ASP A 107 3.51 -0.72 -11.74
CA ASP A 107 3.87 -0.65 -10.32
C ASP A 107 4.24 0.77 -9.83
N GLU A 108 4.53 1.69 -10.75
CA GLU A 108 5.00 3.04 -10.44
C GLU A 108 3.90 4.09 -10.61
N GLU A 109 3.11 3.99 -11.69
CA GLU A 109 2.12 5.00 -12.06
C GLU A 109 0.84 4.40 -12.66
N MET A 110 -0.23 5.19 -12.63
CA MET A 110 -1.46 4.89 -13.35
C MET A 110 -2.00 6.14 -14.03
N ARG A 111 -2.73 5.91 -15.12
CA ARG A 111 -3.45 6.95 -15.82
C ARG A 111 -4.94 6.67 -15.83
N ILE A 112 -5.68 7.69 -15.47
CA ILE A 112 -7.13 7.70 -15.38
C ILE A 112 -7.67 8.72 -16.35
N SER A 113 -8.65 8.34 -17.15
CA SER A 113 -9.40 9.22 -18.03
C SER A 113 -10.88 9.25 -17.62
N GLY A 114 -11.63 10.25 -18.08
CA GLY A 114 -13.08 10.35 -17.84
C GLY A 114 -13.55 11.79 -17.69
N ILE A 115 -14.63 12.02 -16.94
CA ILE A 115 -15.03 13.36 -16.47
C ILE A 115 -14.89 13.37 -14.96
N ILE A 116 -13.89 14.08 -14.46
CA ILE A 116 -13.56 14.18 -13.04
C ILE A 116 -14.41 15.28 -12.40
N HIS A 117 -15.13 14.93 -11.33
CA HIS A 117 -15.91 15.86 -10.52
C HIS A 117 -15.18 16.22 -9.23
N SER A 118 -14.59 15.23 -8.56
CA SER A 118 -13.93 15.44 -7.27
C SER A 118 -12.74 14.49 -7.10
N ILE A 119 -11.76 14.95 -6.31
CA ILE A 119 -10.61 14.17 -5.86
C ILE A 119 -10.51 14.43 -4.36
N HIS A 120 -10.59 13.37 -3.55
CA HIS A 120 -10.51 13.48 -2.09
C HIS A 120 -9.54 12.49 -1.48
N TYR A 121 -8.79 12.97 -0.50
CA TYR A 121 -7.89 12.17 0.33
C TYR A 121 -8.67 11.69 1.56
N ILE A 122 -8.55 10.39 1.89
CA ILE A 122 -9.17 9.71 3.04
C ILE A 122 -8.09 9.15 3.95
#